data_AF-A0A2U1N9A8-F1
#
_entry.id   AF-A0A2U1N9A8-F1
#
_cell.length_a   1.000
_cell.length_b   1.000
_cell.length_c   1.000
_cell.angle_alpha   90.00
_cell.angle_beta   90.00
_cell.angle_gamma   90.00
#
_symmetry.space_group_name_H-M   'P 1'
#
loop_
_entity.id
_entity.type
_entity.pdbx_description
1 polymer ?
#
loop_
_entity_poly.entity_id
_entity_poly.type
_entity_poly.pdbx_seq_one_letter_code
_entity_poly.pdbx_strand_id
1 'polypeptide(L)'
;MKVINDPEEIESAKGEEEESTIRLCKGIEGVEHIFQCENCPKDDRIKFATCIFQGYTLGWWQTYAQEVGVNAAHLIFWGTLRRLMITEYCSRPELQTMEQEF
;
A
#
# COMPACT_ATOMS: atom_id res chain seq x y z
N MET A 1 6.72 16.38 18.59
CA MET A 1 6.79 14.90 18.64
C MET A 1 6.86 14.50 20.10
N LYS A 2 5.81 13.86 20.64
CA LYS A 2 5.93 13.17 21.94
C LYS A 2 6.66 11.86 21.64
N VAL A 3 7.81 11.65 22.28
CA VAL A 3 8.49 10.35 22.25
C VAL A 3 7.73 9.46 23.22
N ILE A 4 7.09 8.41 22.70
CA ILE A 4 6.45 7.38 23.50
C ILE A 4 7.57 6.56 24.15
N ASN A 5 7.66 6.58 25.47
CA ASN A 5 8.69 5.86 26.25
C ASN A 5 8.07 4.79 27.16
N ASP A 6 6.75 4.61 27.11
CA ASP A 6 6.06 3.61 27.91
C ASP A 6 6.05 2.25 27.18
N PRO A 7 6.52 1.14 27.79
CA PRO A 7 6.58 -0.17 27.14
C PRO A 7 5.22 -0.69 26.65
N GLU A 8 4.15 -0.35 27.37
CA GLU A 8 2.78 -0.80 27.06
C GLU A 8 2.21 -0.01 25.87
N GLU A 9 2.50 1.30 25.80
CA GLU A 9 2.17 2.12 24.62
C GLU A 9 3.00 1.73 23.39
N ILE A 10 4.25 1.26 23.57
CA ILE A 10 5.10 0.75 22.47
C ILE A 10 4.54 -0.57 21.92
N GLU A 11 4.11 -1.49 22.77
CA GLU A 11 3.54 -2.77 22.36
C GLU A 11 2.17 -2.60 21.70
N SER A 12 1.32 -1.70 22.23
CA SER A 12 0.05 -1.33 21.61
C SER A 12 0.25 -0.68 20.24
N ALA A 13 1.18 0.27 20.12
CA ALA A 13 1.48 0.92 18.83
C ALA A 13 1.99 -0.07 17.78
N LYS A 14 2.82 -1.04 18.18
CA LYS A 14 3.27 -2.13 17.30
C LYS A 14 2.12 -3.01 16.82
N GLY A 15 1.19 -3.37 17.72
CA GLY A 15 0.02 -4.18 17.35
C GLY A 15 -0.92 -3.47 16.37
N GLU A 16 -1.11 -2.16 16.53
CA GLU A 16 -1.90 -1.34 15.61
C GLU A 16 -1.23 -1.20 14.22
N GLU A 17 0.09 -1.07 14.19
CA GLU A 17 0.89 -1.01 12.95
C GLU A 17 0.86 -2.34 12.20
N GLU A 18 1.01 -3.47 12.90
CA GLU A 18 0.94 -4.82 12.33
C GLU A 18 -0.46 -5.12 11.76
N GLU A 19 -1.54 -4.73 12.46
CA GLU A 19 -2.91 -4.89 11.95
C GLU A 19 -3.11 -4.05 10.68
N SER A 20 -2.58 -2.82 10.64
CA SER A 20 -2.63 -1.95 9.45
C SER A 20 -1.91 -2.57 8.25
N THR A 21 -0.70 -3.11 8.47
CA THR A 21 0.08 -3.83 7.45
C THR A 21 -0.67 -5.05 6.91
N ILE A 22 -1.25 -5.89 7.79
CA ILE A 22 -2.03 -7.07 7.38
C ILE A 22 -3.25 -6.68 6.54
N ARG A 23 -3.97 -5.62 6.94
CA ARG A 23 -5.15 -5.13 6.19
C ARG A 23 -4.76 -4.61 4.82
N LEU A 24 -3.63 -3.91 4.70
CA LEU A 24 -3.11 -3.48 3.41
C LEU A 24 -2.77 -4.67 2.52
N CYS A 25 -2.04 -5.66 3.02
CA CYS A 25 -1.63 -6.83 2.24
C CYS A 25 -2.83 -7.62 1.71
N LYS A 26 -3.83 -7.87 2.57
CA LYS A 26 -5.10 -8.49 2.15
C LYS A 26 -5.83 -7.66 1.10
N GLY A 27 -5.80 -6.33 1.22
CA GLY A 27 -6.37 -5.43 0.22
C GLY A 27 -5.67 -5.55 -1.14
N ILE A 28 -4.33 -5.57 -1.15
CA ILE A 28 -3.52 -5.70 -2.36
C ILE A 28 -3.76 -7.06 -3.03
N GLU A 29 -3.81 -8.16 -2.27
CA GLU A 29 -4.14 -9.49 -2.78
C GLU A 29 -5.55 -9.52 -3.41
N GLY A 30 -6.52 -8.89 -2.76
CA GLY A 30 -7.89 -8.77 -3.29
C GLY A 30 -7.93 -8.06 -4.64
N VAL A 31 -7.17 -6.97 -4.81
CA VAL A 31 -7.06 -6.26 -6.09
C VAL A 31 -6.40 -7.14 -7.17
N GLU A 32 -5.37 -7.91 -6.82
CA GLU A 32 -4.74 -8.84 -7.76
C GLU A 32 -5.66 -9.98 -8.20
N HIS A 33 -6.46 -10.51 -7.28
CA HIS A 33 -7.47 -11.51 -7.60
C HIS A 33 -8.48 -10.95 -8.62
N ILE A 34 -8.93 -9.70 -8.43
CA ILE A 34 -9.83 -9.06 -9.40
C ILE A 34 -9.15 -8.91 -10.77
N PHE A 35 -7.87 -8.54 -10.84
CA PHE A 35 -7.15 -8.48 -12.11
C PHE A 35 -7.10 -9.82 -12.84
N GLN A 36 -6.98 -10.92 -12.09
CA GLN A 36 -6.96 -12.26 -12.64
C GLN A 36 -8.35 -12.66 -13.13
N CYS A 37 -9.40 -12.46 -12.33
CA CYS A 37 -10.78 -12.78 -12.70
C CYS A 37 -11.25 -12.00 -13.94
N GLU A 38 -10.97 -10.70 -13.99
CA GLU A 38 -11.41 -9.81 -15.08
C GLU A 38 -10.44 -9.81 -16.27
N ASN A 39 -9.39 -10.63 -16.22
CA ASN A 39 -8.36 -10.72 -17.25
C ASN A 39 -7.79 -9.33 -17.61
N CYS A 40 -7.58 -8.49 -16.58
CA CYS A 40 -7.28 -7.07 -16.70
C CYS A 40 -5.93 -6.84 -17.40
N PRO A 41 -5.89 -6.05 -18.51
CA PRO A 41 -4.66 -5.68 -19.19
C PRO A 41 -3.68 -5.00 -18.23
N LYS A 42 -2.40 -5.33 -18.33
CA LYS A 42 -1.37 -4.78 -17.44
C LYS A 42 -1.35 -3.25 -17.41
N ASP A 43 -1.62 -2.62 -18.56
CA ASP A 43 -1.60 -1.17 -18.74
C ASP A 43 -2.81 -0.46 -18.10
N ASP A 44 -3.88 -1.20 -17.79
CA ASP A 44 -5.09 -0.67 -17.16
C ASP A 44 -5.17 -0.98 -15.66
N ARG A 45 -4.27 -1.82 -15.13
CA ARG A 45 -4.26 -2.23 -13.72
C ARG A 45 -4.15 -1.05 -12.74
N ILE A 46 -3.34 -0.03 -13.05
CA ILE A 46 -3.25 1.16 -12.20
C ILE A 46 -4.58 1.90 -12.16
N LYS A 47 -5.17 2.17 -13.33
CA LYS A 47 -6.47 2.85 -13.40
C LYS A 47 -7.51 2.11 -12.57
N PHE A 48 -7.58 0.79 -12.73
CA PHE A 48 -8.52 -0.04 -12.00
C PHE A 48 -8.24 -0.06 -10.48
N ALA A 49 -6.99 -0.22 -10.05
CA ALA A 49 -6.62 -0.16 -8.64
C ALA A 49 -7.01 1.18 -8.00
N THR A 50 -6.79 2.28 -8.69
CA THR A 50 -7.10 3.62 -8.17
C THR A 50 -8.60 3.87 -8.01
N CYS A 51 -9.46 3.15 -8.75
CA CYS A 51 -10.91 3.18 -8.56
C CYS A 51 -11.35 2.46 -7.27
N ILE A 52 -10.51 1.58 -6.72
CA ILE A 52 -10.79 0.84 -5.48
C ILE A 52 -10.33 1.62 -4.25
N PHE A 53 -9.35 2.52 -4.40
CA PHE A 53 -8.82 3.30 -3.28
C PHE A 53 -9.92 4.17 -2.63
N GLN A 54 -9.95 4.13 -1.30
CA GLN A 54 -10.89 4.89 -0.47
C GLN A 54 -10.17 5.48 0.74
N GLY A 55 -10.80 6.47 1.37
CA GLY A 55 -10.32 7.09 2.61
C GLY A 55 -8.86 7.56 2.51
N TYR A 56 -8.04 7.11 3.46
CA TYR A 56 -6.64 7.51 3.57
C TYR A 56 -5.79 7.10 2.35
N THR A 57 -6.04 5.91 1.78
CA THR A 57 -5.30 5.43 0.58
C THR A 57 -5.58 6.26 -0.66
N LEU A 58 -6.82 6.74 -0.83
CA LEU A 58 -7.16 7.65 -1.91
C LEU A 58 -6.44 9.00 -1.75
N GLY A 59 -6.40 9.53 -0.53
CA GLY A 59 -5.68 10.78 -0.24
C GLY A 59 -4.19 10.67 -0.54
N TRP A 60 -3.54 9.60 -0.08
CA TRP A 60 -2.14 9.32 -0.38
C TRP A 60 -1.88 9.23 -1.89
N TRP A 61 -2.72 8.49 -2.64
CA TRP A 61 -2.57 8.38 -4.10
C TRP A 61 -2.72 9.73 -4.80
N GLN A 62 -3.65 10.57 -4.36
CA GLN A 62 -3.83 11.91 -4.90
C GLN A 62 -2.59 12.79 -4.69
N THR A 63 -1.99 12.75 -3.49
CA THR A 63 -0.74 13.45 -3.20
C THR A 63 0.41 12.93 -4.06
N TYR A 64 0.60 11.61 -4.14
CA TYR A 64 1.61 11.00 -4.99
C TYR A 64 1.45 11.45 -6.46
N ALA A 65 0.23 11.39 -7.00
CA ALA A 65 -0.05 11.80 -8.37
C ALA A 65 0.17 13.31 -8.60
N GLN A 66 -0.03 14.15 -7.59
CA GLN A 66 0.30 15.58 -7.68
C GLN A 66 1.82 15.80 -7.72
N GLU A 67 2.59 15.06 -6.93
CA GLU A 67 4.05 15.20 -6.84
C GLU A 67 4.76 14.73 -8.12
N VAL A 68 4.40 13.55 -8.63
CA VAL A 68 5.04 12.97 -9.83
C VAL A 68 4.37 13.40 -11.14
N GLY A 69 3.19 14.02 -11.05
CA GLY A 69 2.33 14.37 -12.17
C GLY A 69 1.34 13.24 -12.52
N VAL A 70 0.07 13.60 -12.72
CA VAL A 70 -1.04 12.65 -12.90
C VAL A 70 -0.78 11.65 -14.02
N ASN A 71 -0.26 12.12 -15.16
CA ASN A 71 0.04 11.23 -16.29
C ASN A 71 1.16 10.23 -15.94
N ALA A 72 2.24 10.69 -15.28
CA ALA A 72 3.33 9.82 -14.89
C ALA A 72 2.88 8.79 -13.84
N ALA A 73 2.05 9.20 -12.89
CA ALA A 73 1.49 8.30 -11.87
C ALA A 73 0.69 7.15 -12.49
N HIS A 74 -0.08 7.40 -13.56
CA HIS A 74 -0.86 6.36 -14.25
C HIS A 74 -0.01 5.47 -15.19
N LEU A 75 1.25 5.82 -15.44
CA LEU A 75 2.15 5.05 -16.31
C LEU A 75 3.03 4.04 -15.54
N ILE A 76 3.00 4.06 -14.20
CA ILE A 76 3.75 3.08 -13.41
C ILE A 76 3.15 1.68 -13.56
N PHE A 77 3.94 0.64 -13.31
CA PHE A 77 3.41 -0.72 -13.25
C PHE A 77 2.76 -1.00 -11.89
N TRP A 78 1.81 -1.92 -11.86
CA TRP A 78 1.19 -2.39 -10.61
C TRP A 78 2.22 -2.82 -9.55
N GLY A 79 3.29 -3.51 -9.95
CA GLY A 79 4.37 -3.90 -9.03
C GLY A 79 5.15 -2.72 -8.44
N THR A 80 5.14 -1.56 -9.08
CA THR A 80 5.69 -0.32 -8.52
C THR A 80 4.73 0.28 -7.51
N LEU A 81 3.43 0.37 -7.85
CA LEU A 81 2.40 0.87 -6.93
C LEU A 81 2.32 0.04 -5.66
N ARG A 82 2.36 -1.30 -5.77
CA ARG A 82 2.43 -2.22 -4.62
C ARG A 82 3.59 -1.87 -3.69
N ARG A 83 4.80 -1.73 -4.23
CA ARG A 83 5.99 -1.39 -3.42
C ARG A 83 5.87 -0.04 -2.74
N LEU A 84 5.32 0.96 -3.43
CA LEU A 84 5.07 2.28 -2.83
C LEU A 84 4.07 2.19 -1.66
N MET A 85 2.97 1.44 -1.82
CA MET A 85 2.00 1.23 -0.75
C MET A 85 2.62 0.48 0.43
N ILE A 86 3.36 -0.59 0.22
CA ILE A 86 3.99 -1.30 1.34
C ILE A 86 5.05 -0.40 2.01
N THR A 87 5.75 0.45 1.25
CA THR A 87 6.73 1.40 1.83
C THR A 87 6.09 2.51 2.67
N GLU A 88 4.92 3.00 2.25
CA GLU A 88 4.20 4.05 2.98
C GLU A 88 3.55 3.54 4.27
N TYR A 89 3.01 2.31 4.23
CA TYR A 89 2.16 1.78 5.31
C TYR A 89 2.85 0.75 6.21
N CYS A 90 3.96 0.16 5.77
CA CYS A 90 4.68 -0.84 6.56
C CYS A 90 6.00 -0.29 7.08
N SER A 91 6.33 -0.69 8.30
CA SER A 91 7.58 -0.32 8.94
C SER A 91 8.76 -1.00 8.23
N ARG A 92 9.93 -0.36 8.16
CA ARG A 92 11.14 -0.89 7.48
C ARG A 92 11.49 -2.36 7.77
N PRO A 93 11.34 -2.90 9.01
CA PRO A 93 11.59 -4.31 9.29
C PRO A 93 10.62 -5.28 8.63
N GLU A 94 9.34 -4.90 8.48
CA GLU A 94 8.28 -5.76 7.94
C GLU A 94 8.41 -5.96 6.43
N LEU A 95 8.87 -4.90 5.73
CA LEU A 95 9.23 -4.95 4.31
C LEU A 95 10.27 -6.04 4.01
N GLN A 96 11.29 -6.20 4.86
CA GLN A 96 12.31 -7.24 4.68
C GLN A 96 11.75 -8.65 4.86
N THR A 97 10.78 -8.83 5.75
CA THR A 97 10.13 -10.12 5.95
C THR A 97 9.25 -10.48 4.76
N MET A 98 8.49 -9.53 4.21
CA MET A 98 7.67 -9.77 3.02
C MET A 98 8.50 -10.03 1.76
N GLU A 99 9.65 -9.39 1.58
CA GLU A 99 10.58 -9.70 0.48
C GLU A 99 11.20 -11.10 0.57
N GLN A 100 11.19 -11.74 1.75
CA GLN A 100 11.68 -13.11 1.95
C GLN A 100 10.60 -14.18 1.72
N GLU A 101 9.31 -13.82 1.75
CA GLU A 101 8.19 -14.75 1.59
C GLU A 101 7.66 -14.89 0.14
N PHE A 102 8.31 -14.24 -0.83
CA PHE A 102 8.01 -14.34 -2.27
C PHE A 102 9.26 -14.70 -3.10
#